data_AF-A0A850P824-F1
#
_entry.id   AF-A0A850P824-F1
#
_cell.length_a   1.000
_cell.length_b   1.000
_cell.length_c   1.000
_cell.angle_alpha   90.00
_cell.angle_beta   90.00
_cell.angle_gamma   90.00
#
_symmetry.space_group_name_H-M   'P 1'
#
loop_
_entity.id
_entity.type
_entity.pdbx_description
1 polymer ?
#
loop_
_entity_poly.entity_id
_entity_poly.type
_entity_poly.pdbx_seq_one_letter_code
_entity_poly.pdbx_strand_id
1 'polypeptide(L)'
;AWDGAACGFERASTPADADVLLVTGALTRSMAPVLERAWHAMPGPRALVAVGACAIDGGPFGETYATLGGLAGRAVSDVAVPGCPPSPDAIRAVLLTLLS
;
A
#
# COMPACT_ATOMS: atom_id res chain seq x y z
N ALA A 1 19.31 9.95 -4.15
CA ALA A 1 18.31 9.58 -3.14
C ALA A 1 17.04 10.36 -3.44
N TRP A 2 15.86 9.75 -3.34
CA TRP A 2 14.59 10.46 -3.52
C TRP A 2 14.28 11.31 -2.29
N ASP A 3 13.89 12.56 -2.50
CA ASP A 3 13.38 13.46 -1.47
C ASP A 3 11.86 13.54 -1.58
N GLY A 4 11.18 12.77 -0.72
CA GLY A 4 9.71 12.76 -0.65
C GLY A 4 9.14 14.09 -0.17
N ALA A 5 9.83 14.77 0.76
CA ALA A 5 9.36 16.03 1.34
C ALA A 5 9.32 17.15 0.29
N ALA A 6 10.34 17.21 -0.59
CA ALA A 6 10.34 18.14 -1.73
C ALA A 6 9.18 17.90 -2.71
N CYS A 7 8.62 16.69 -2.75
CA CYS A 7 7.48 16.32 -3.58
C CYS A 7 6.13 16.39 -2.83
N GLY A 8 6.10 16.88 -1.59
CA GLY A 8 4.88 16.99 -0.78
C GLY A 8 4.48 15.71 -0.03
N PHE A 9 5.37 14.71 0.07
CA PHE A 9 5.14 13.50 0.84
C PHE A 9 5.92 13.52 2.15
N GLU A 10 5.20 13.36 3.26
CA GLU A 10 5.77 13.16 4.58
C GLU A 10 5.31 11.83 5.16
N ARG A 11 6.19 11.19 5.93
CA ARG A 11 5.84 9.95 6.63
C ARG A 11 5.00 10.31 7.86
N ALA A 12 3.73 9.95 7.83
CA ALA A 12 2.85 10.11 8.98
C ALA A 12 3.39 9.37 10.22
N SER A 13 3.23 9.99 11.38
CA SER A 13 3.62 9.41 12.68
C SER A 13 2.59 8.41 13.20
N THR A 14 1.31 8.63 12.86
CA THR A 14 0.20 7.75 13.21
C THR A 14 -0.75 7.57 12.02
N PRO A 15 -1.56 6.50 11.97
CA PRO A 15 -2.58 6.36 10.94
C PRO A 15 -3.60 7.51 10.93
N ALA A 16 -3.84 8.17 12.07
CA ALA A 16 -4.78 9.28 12.16
C ALA A 16 -4.31 10.55 11.44
N ASP A 17 -3.01 10.66 11.15
CA ASP A 17 -2.41 11.77 10.41
C ASP A 17 -2.07 11.39 8.96
N ALA A 18 -2.52 10.22 8.49
CA ALA A 18 -2.17 9.68 7.19
C ALA A 18 -3.32 9.79 6.19
N ASP A 19 -3.02 10.32 5.01
CA ASP A 19 -3.95 10.32 3.87
C ASP A 19 -3.73 9.11 2.95
N VAL A 20 -2.52 8.54 2.94
CA VAL A 20 -2.14 7.44 2.05
C VAL A 20 -1.58 6.26 2.85
N LEU A 21 -2.11 5.08 2.59
CA LEU A 21 -1.64 3.82 3.17
C LEU A 21 -0.96 2.96 2.11
N LEU A 22 0.33 2.69 2.29
CA LEU A 22 1.15 1.88 1.40
C LEU A 22 1.27 0.44 1.90
N VAL A 23 0.85 -0.53 1.10
CA VAL A 23 1.04 -1.96 1.38
C VAL A 23 2.16 -2.50 0.51
N THR A 24 3.35 -2.61 1.09
CA THR A 24 4.60 -2.92 0.38
C THR A 24 5.01 -4.38 0.49
N GLY A 25 4.14 -5.31 0.08
CA GLY A 25 4.44 -6.73 0.08
C GLY A 25 3.25 -7.62 0.41
N ALA A 26 3.53 -8.90 0.72
CA ALA A 26 2.50 -9.89 0.98
C ALA A 26 1.71 -9.56 2.25
N LEU A 27 0.39 -9.59 2.15
CA LEU A 27 -0.51 -9.45 3.29
C LEU A 27 -0.67 -10.79 4.01
N THR A 28 -0.16 -10.88 5.24
CA THR A 28 -0.34 -12.07 6.08
C THR A 28 -1.68 -12.06 6.80
N ARG A 29 -2.19 -13.24 7.16
CA ARG A 29 -3.43 -13.39 7.95
C ARG A 29 -3.34 -12.68 9.30
N SER A 30 -2.15 -12.68 9.91
CA SER A 30 -1.90 -11.98 11.18
C SER A 30 -1.86 -10.46 11.03
N MET A 31 -1.45 -9.94 9.88
CA MET A 31 -1.38 -8.50 9.62
C MET A 31 -2.72 -7.91 9.16
N ALA A 32 -3.62 -8.72 8.64
CA ALA A 32 -4.96 -8.30 8.20
C ALA A 32 -5.72 -7.42 9.23
N PRO A 33 -5.89 -7.84 10.51
CA PRO A 33 -6.59 -7.00 11.49
C PRO A 33 -5.82 -5.72 11.84
N VAL A 34 -4.48 -5.69 11.66
CA VAL A 34 -3.68 -4.47 11.86
C VAL A 34 -3.92 -3.49 10.71
N LEU A 35 -3.94 -3.99 9.47
CA LEU A 35 -4.24 -3.19 8.29
C LEU A 35 -5.64 -2.58 8.38
N GLU A 36 -6.65 -3.39 8.73
CA GLU A 36 -8.03 -2.92 8.91
C GLU A 36 -8.12 -1.83 9.97
N ARG A 37 -7.48 -2.02 11.14
CA ARG A 37 -7.44 -0.99 12.19
C ARG A 37 -6.77 0.30 11.74
N ALA A 38 -5.65 0.20 11.01
CA ALA A 38 -4.97 1.38 10.47
C ALA A 38 -5.87 2.12 9.49
N TRP A 39 -6.49 1.40 8.55
CA TRP A 39 -7.42 1.96 7.57
C TRP A 39 -8.62 2.66 8.23
N HIS A 40 -9.18 2.06 9.27
CA HIS A 40 -10.31 2.65 10.01
C HIS A 40 -9.90 3.85 10.87
N ALA A 41 -8.64 3.92 11.32
CA ALA A 41 -8.13 5.05 12.09
C ALA A 41 -7.75 6.26 11.23
N MET A 42 -7.58 6.09 9.92
CA MET A 42 -7.29 7.19 9.00
C MET A 42 -8.52 8.09 8.79
N PRO A 43 -8.38 9.43 8.78
CA PRO A 43 -9.44 10.34 8.38
C PRO A 43 -9.77 10.18 6.88
N GLY A 44 -10.92 10.69 6.43
CA GLY A 44 -11.25 10.76 5.00
C GLY A 44 -10.91 12.15 4.42
N PRO A 45 -10.53 12.28 3.13
CA PRO A 45 -10.33 11.26 2.09
C PRO A 45 -9.00 10.49 2.23
N ARG A 46 -9.02 9.16 2.09
CA ARG A 46 -7.85 8.27 2.24
C ARG A 46 -7.68 7.34 1.04
N ALA A 47 -6.44 7.02 0.70
CA ALA A 47 -6.09 6.14 -0.41
C ALA A 47 -5.27 4.92 0.03
N LEU A 48 -5.54 3.76 -0.57
CA LEU A 48 -4.77 2.52 -0.38
C LEU A 48 -3.96 2.19 -1.63
N VAL A 49 -2.64 2.10 -1.47
CA VAL A 49 -1.70 1.80 -2.56
C VAL A 49 -1.09 0.42 -2.38
N ALA A 50 -1.36 -0.48 -3.32
CA ALA A 50 -0.73 -1.80 -3.36
C ALA A 50 0.63 -1.71 -4.09
N VAL A 51 1.73 -2.03 -3.41
CA VAL A 51 3.08 -1.96 -3.99
C VAL A 51 3.66 -3.36 -4.16
N GLY A 52 3.79 -3.76 -5.42
CA GLY A 52 4.34 -5.04 -5.85
C GLY A 52 3.29 -6.15 -5.99
N ALA A 53 3.65 -7.20 -6.75
CA ALA A 53 2.76 -8.32 -7.06
C ALA A 53 2.19 -8.97 -5.79
N CYS A 54 3.03 -9.18 -4.77
CA CYS A 54 2.59 -9.75 -3.49
C CYS A 54 1.43 -8.98 -2.81
N ALA A 55 1.39 -7.66 -2.97
CA ALA A 55 0.31 -6.83 -2.41
C ALA A 55 -0.93 -6.82 -3.30
N ILE A 56 -0.76 -6.91 -4.62
CA ILE A 56 -1.85 -6.83 -5.61
C ILE A 56 -2.65 -8.13 -5.60
N ASP A 57 -2.01 -9.25 -5.95
CA ASP A 57 -2.65 -10.55 -6.22
C ASP A 57 -2.02 -11.70 -5.41
N GLY A 58 -1.13 -11.39 -4.47
CA GLY A 58 -0.39 -12.39 -3.69
C GLY A 58 0.91 -12.85 -4.35
N GLY A 59 1.18 -12.42 -5.58
CA GLY A 59 2.41 -12.71 -6.30
C GLY A 59 2.76 -14.20 -6.33
N PRO A 60 4.04 -14.59 -6.16
CA PRO A 60 4.45 -15.99 -6.21
C PRO A 60 3.93 -16.84 -5.05
N PHE A 61 3.42 -16.22 -3.98
CA PHE A 61 2.92 -16.94 -2.79
C PHE A 61 1.44 -17.28 -2.89
N GLY A 62 0.64 -16.42 -3.54
CA GLY A 62 -0.82 -16.58 -3.60
C GLY A 62 -1.49 -16.59 -2.22
N GLU A 63 -2.67 -17.21 -2.13
CA GLU A 63 -3.36 -17.46 -0.86
C GLU A 63 -2.86 -18.77 -0.23
N THR A 64 -2.39 -18.68 1.02
CA THR A 64 -1.85 -19.82 1.77
C THR A 64 -2.39 -19.83 3.20
N TYR A 65 -1.89 -20.75 4.04
CA TYR A 65 -2.18 -20.72 5.48
C TYR A 65 -1.68 -19.43 6.15
N ALA A 66 -0.64 -18.78 5.60
CA ALA A 66 -0.02 -17.60 6.18
C ALA A 66 -0.40 -16.29 5.47
N THR A 67 -0.69 -16.35 4.17
CA THR A 67 -0.94 -15.17 3.30
C THR A 67 -2.38 -15.13 2.82
N LEU A 68 -2.89 -13.92 2.58
CA LEU A 68 -4.26 -13.66 2.16
C LEU A 68 -4.48 -13.56 0.64
N GLY A 69 -3.44 -13.75 -0.16
CA GLY A 69 -3.53 -13.66 -1.63
C GLY A 69 -3.61 -12.22 -2.17
N GLY A 70 -3.09 -11.24 -1.45
CA GLY A 70 -3.10 -9.83 -1.87
C GLY A 70 -4.37 -9.07 -1.48
N LEU A 71 -4.51 -7.86 -2.03
CA LEU A 71 -5.59 -6.92 -1.74
C LEU A 71 -6.76 -7.02 -2.72
N ALA A 72 -6.54 -7.51 -3.95
CA ALA A 72 -7.54 -7.52 -5.03
C ALA A 72 -8.90 -8.17 -4.67
N GLY A 73 -8.94 -9.07 -3.69
CA GLY A 73 -10.18 -9.70 -3.21
C GLY A 73 -10.76 -9.15 -1.91
N ARG A 74 -10.15 -8.13 -1.28
CA ARG A 74 -10.46 -7.74 0.12
C ARG A 74 -10.61 -6.25 0.34
N ALA A 75 -9.77 -5.45 -0.30
CA ALA A 75 -9.83 -3.99 -0.24
C ALA A 75 -9.71 -3.48 -1.68
N VAL A 76 -10.57 -2.53 -2.05
CA VAL A 76 -10.38 -1.80 -3.30
C VAL A 76 -9.12 -0.97 -3.10
N SER A 77 -7.98 -1.44 -3.62
CA SER A 77 -6.79 -0.61 -3.75
C SER A 77 -7.08 0.43 -4.80
N ASP A 78 -6.95 1.70 -4.44
CA ASP A 78 -7.21 2.81 -5.37
C ASP A 78 -6.16 2.83 -6.48
N VAL A 79 -4.90 2.50 -6.13
CA VAL A 79 -3.79 2.45 -7.08
C VAL A 79 -2.88 1.25 -6.79
N ALA A 80 -2.29 0.69 -7.84
CA ALA A 80 -1.37 -0.44 -7.77
C ALA A 80 -0.06 -0.13 -8.50
N VAL A 81 1.07 -0.49 -7.89
CA VAL A 81 2.41 -0.44 -8.49
C VAL A 81 2.85 -1.87 -8.82
N PRO A 82 2.80 -2.31 -10.09
CA PRO A 82 3.24 -3.65 -10.45
C PRO A 82 4.77 -3.79 -10.30
N GLY A 83 5.23 -4.97 -9.88
CA GLY A 83 6.67 -5.32 -9.81
C GLY A 83 7.00 -6.35 -8.74
N CYS A 84 8.19 -6.98 -8.85
CA CYS A 84 8.69 -7.96 -7.87
C CYS A 84 10.24 -8.01 -7.84
N PRO A 85 10.92 -7.03 -7.21
CA PRO A 85 10.37 -5.82 -6.60
C PRO A 85 10.12 -4.70 -7.65
N PRO A 86 9.16 -3.79 -7.42
CA PRO A 86 8.97 -2.60 -8.26
C PRO A 86 10.17 -1.64 -8.17
N SER A 87 10.46 -0.91 -9.24
CA SER A 87 11.52 0.09 -9.23
C SER A 87 11.13 1.30 -8.38
N PRO A 88 12.09 1.97 -7.71
CA PRO A 88 11.82 3.20 -6.97
C PRO A 88 11.13 4.29 -7.82
N ASP A 89 11.49 4.40 -9.10
CA ASP A 89 10.89 5.35 -10.02
C ASP A 89 9.42 5.03 -10.32
N ALA A 90 9.04 3.74 -10.41
CA ALA A 90 7.66 3.33 -10.59
C ALA A 90 6.80 3.66 -9.36
N ILE A 91 7.35 3.46 -8.16
CA ILE A 91 6.68 3.85 -6.90
C ILE A 91 6.48 5.37 -6.88
N ARG A 92 7.53 6.15 -7.22
CA ARG A 92 7.46 7.62 -7.25
C ARG A 92 6.42 8.12 -8.26
N ALA A 93 6.38 7.54 -9.45
CA ALA A 93 5.42 7.95 -10.48
C ALA A 93 3.98 7.77 -10.00
N VAL A 94 3.67 6.64 -9.37
CA VAL A 94 2.34 6.37 -8.80
C VAL A 94 2.00 7.30 -7.65
N LEU A 95 2.95 7.58 -6.76
CA LEU A 95 2.74 8.54 -5.68
C LEU A 95 2.38 9.93 -6.24
N LEU A 96 3.11 10.41 -7.25
CA LEU A 96 2.83 11.71 -7.87
C LEU A 96 1.44 11.78 -8.52
N THR A 97 0.92 10.68 -9.05
CA THR A 97 -0.46 10.60 -9.59
C THR A 97 -1.54 10.77 -8.50
N LEU A 98 -1.22 10.51 -7.22
CA LEU A 98 -2.18 10.75 -6.13
C LEU A 98 -2.37 12.24 -5.81
N LEU A 99 -1.45 13.09 -6.28
CA LEU A 99 -1.50 14.55 -6.05
C LEU A 99 -2.21 15.31 -7.19
N SER A 100 -2.49 14.65 -8.31
CA SER A 100 -3.14 15.23 -9.50
C SER A 100 -4.64 15.01 -9.49
#